data_AF-A0A1X0L912-F1
#
_entry.id   AF-A0A1X0L912-F1
#
_cell.length_a   1.000
_cell.length_b   1.000
_cell.length_c   1.000
_cell.angle_alpha   90.00
_cell.angle_beta   90.00
_cell.angle_gamma   90.00
#
_symmetry.space_group_name_H-M   'P 1'
#
loop_
_entity.id
_entity.type
_entity.pdbx_description
1 polymer ?
#
loop_
_entity_poly.entity_id
_entity_poly.type
_entity_poly.pdbx_seq_one_letter_code
_entity_poly.pdbx_strand_id
1 'polypeptide(L)'
;MSTKYYLQKVPVESVEPGFSLAVEHDGGYRLFQVDCTQSSRRSGQPVMIRLASEPVDGGDPWIVEYEAGTPVVRLLGVCEAAS
;
A
#
# COMPACT_ATOMS: atom_id res chain seq x y z
N MET A 1 -19.04 15.17 -6.67
CA MET A 1 -18.97 14.59 -5.30
C MET A 1 -17.51 14.28 -5.01
N SER A 2 -16.91 14.83 -3.95
CA SER A 2 -15.50 14.56 -3.59
C SER A 2 -15.50 13.79 -2.28
N THR A 3 -14.98 12.57 -2.31
CA THR A 3 -14.84 11.72 -1.12
C THR A 3 -13.58 12.13 -0.37
N LYS A 4 -13.72 12.50 0.91
CA LYS A 4 -12.57 12.83 1.76
C LYS A 4 -12.07 11.56 2.44
N TYR A 5 -10.77 11.30 2.30
CA TYR A 5 -10.09 10.19 2.98
C TYR A 5 -9.21 10.74 4.10
N TYR A 6 -9.20 10.05 5.24
CA TYR A 6 -8.13 10.25 6.23
C TYR A 6 -6.87 9.52 5.76
N LEU A 7 -5.80 10.28 5.56
CA LEU A 7 -4.52 9.78 5.10
C LEU A 7 -3.54 9.72 6.27
N GLN A 8 -2.79 8.62 6.35
CA GLN A 8 -1.68 8.47 7.27
C GLN A 8 -0.44 8.02 6.52
N LYS A 9 0.67 8.73 6.68
CA LYS A 9 1.97 8.25 6.21
C LYS A 9 2.54 7.29 7.24
N VAL A 10 2.88 6.08 6.81
CA VAL A 10 3.51 5.05 7.63
C VAL A 10 4.74 4.50 6.90
N PRO A 11 5.78 4.05 7.60
CA PRO A 11 6.88 3.36 6.95
C PRO A 11 6.37 2.00 6.43
N VAL A 12 6.89 1.55 5.28
CA VAL A 12 6.40 0.36 4.57
C VAL A 12 6.47 -0.92 5.42
N GLU A 13 7.46 -1.06 6.29
CA GLU A 13 7.61 -2.19 7.21
C GLU A 13 6.54 -2.26 8.31
N SER A 14 5.76 -1.19 8.51
CA SER A 14 4.60 -1.17 9.41
C SER A 14 3.27 -1.47 8.70
N VAL A 15 3.31 -1.79 7.40
CA VAL A 15 2.13 -2.19 6.65
C VAL A 15 1.77 -3.63 7.03
N GLU A 16 0.49 -3.87 7.27
CA GLU A 16 -0.06 -5.19 7.57
C GLU A 16 -1.14 -5.57 6.55
N PRO A 17 -1.42 -6.88 6.36
CA PRO A 17 -2.59 -7.34 5.63
C PRO A 17 -3.88 -6.63 6.09
N GLY A 18 -4.74 -6.29 5.14
CA GLY A 18 -5.96 -5.50 5.36
C GLY A 18 -5.76 -3.99 5.28
N PHE A 19 -4.52 -3.48 5.18
CA PHE A 19 -4.30 -2.06 4.93
C PHE A 19 -4.75 -1.68 3.51
N SER A 20 -5.36 -0.51 3.40
CA SER A 20 -5.64 0.14 2.12
C SER A 20 -4.59 1.21 1.88
N LEU A 21 -3.85 1.13 0.77
CA LEU A 21 -2.81 2.09 0.42
C LEU A 21 -3.19 2.86 -0.85
N ALA A 22 -2.71 4.09 -0.96
CA ALA A 22 -2.65 4.81 -2.22
C ALA A 22 -1.26 4.62 -2.82
N VAL A 23 -1.19 3.92 -3.94
CA VAL A 23 0.06 3.60 -4.64
C VAL A 23 0.08 4.33 -5.98
N GLU A 24 1.20 4.96 -6.31
CA GLU A 24 1.38 5.59 -7.61
C GLU A 24 1.53 4.52 -8.71
N HIS A 25 0.74 4.65 -9.78
CA HIS A 25 0.75 3.77 -10.94
C HIS A 25 0.31 4.54 -12.19
N ASP A 26 1.09 4.48 -13.28
CA ASP A 26 0.83 5.18 -14.54
C ASP A 26 0.54 6.69 -14.41
N GLY A 27 1.23 7.37 -13.49
CA GLY A 27 1.08 8.82 -13.26
C GLY A 27 -0.18 9.22 -12.48
N GLY A 28 -0.91 8.25 -11.93
CA GLY A 28 -2.03 8.46 -11.01
C GLY A 28 -1.85 7.65 -9.72
N TYR A 29 -2.78 7.80 -8.77
CA TYR A 29 -2.83 6.96 -7.58
C TYR A 29 -3.94 5.92 -7.73
N ARG A 30 -3.64 4.66 -7.41
CA ARG A 30 -4.62 3.58 -7.32
C ARG A 30 -4.70 3.03 -5.91
N LEU A 31 -5.89 2.55 -5.58
CA LEU A 31 -6.13 1.81 -4.35
C LEU A 31 -5.41 0.46 -4.44
N PHE A 32 -4.55 0.20 -3.47
CA PHE A 32 -3.86 -1.06 -3.29
C PHE A 32 -4.32 -1.67 -1.97
N GLN A 33 -5.08 -2.76 -2.04
CA GLN A 33 -5.48 -3.51 -0.84
C GLN A 33 -4.41 -4.54 -0.54
N VAL A 34 -3.77 -4.42 0.63
CA VAL A 34 -2.68 -5.30 1.02
C VAL A 34 -3.28 -6.63 1.48
N ASP A 35 -2.91 -7.70 0.79
CA ASP A 35 -3.25 -9.08 1.15
C ASP A 35 -2.08 -9.76 1.87
N CYS A 36 -0.87 -9.56 1.37
CA CYS A 36 0.33 -10.21 1.88
C CYS A 36 1.51 -9.25 1.99
N THR A 37 2.29 -9.42 3.06
CA THR A 37 3.50 -8.64 3.34
C THR A 37 4.68 -9.58 3.55
N GLN A 38 5.80 -9.35 2.87
CA GLN A 38 7.01 -10.16 3.00
C GLN A 38 8.24 -9.25 3.16
N SER A 39 9.11 -9.59 4.12
CA SER A 39 10.39 -8.91 4.30
C SER A 39 11.54 -9.80 3.82
N SER A 40 12.42 -9.26 2.99
CA SER A 40 13.64 -9.93 2.53
C SER A 40 14.87 -9.17 3.03
N ARG A 41 15.79 -9.90 3.67
CA ARG A 41 17.07 -9.34 4.13
C ARG A 41 18.20 -10.15 3.53
N ARG A 42 19.12 -9.46 2.84
CA ARG A 42 20.34 -10.03 2.28
C ARG A 42 21.54 -9.28 2.83
N SER A 43 22.63 -9.99 3.11
CA SER A 43 23.84 -9.38 3.68
C SER A 43 24.37 -8.30 2.73
N GLY A 44 24.64 -7.11 3.27
CA GLY A 44 25.14 -5.98 2.49
C GLY A 44 24.11 -5.28 1.58
N GLN A 45 22.83 -5.66 1.63
CA GLN A 45 21.76 -5.00 0.87
C GLN A 45 20.70 -4.39 1.81
N PRO A 46 19.97 -3.35 1.36
CA PRO A 46 18.80 -2.85 2.07
C PRO A 46 17.77 -3.95 2.33
N VAL A 47 17.00 -3.81 3.41
CA VAL A 47 15.85 -4.68 3.65
C VAL A 47 14.76 -4.29 2.66
N MET A 48 14.28 -5.27 1.90
CA MET A 48 13.20 -5.08 0.94
C MET A 48 11.88 -5.55 1.56
N ILE A 49 10.85 -4.72 1.48
CA ILE A 49 9.48 -5.06 1.87
C ILE A 49 8.66 -5.20 0.59
N ARG A 50 8.09 -6.39 0.40
CA ARG A 50 7.22 -6.73 -0.72
C ARG A 50 5.79 -6.80 -0.23
N LEU A 51 4.92 -6.01 -0.86
CA LEU A 51 3.49 -6.02 -0.62
C LEU A 51 2.81 -6.64 -1.84
N ALA A 52 1.88 -7.55 -1.61
CA ALA A 52 1.03 -8.12 -2.63
C ALA A 52 -0.44 -7.81 -2.28
N SER A 53 -1.21 -7.53 -3.31
CA SER A 53 -2.67 -7.41 -3.24
C SER A 53 -3.34 -8.71 -3.61
N GLU A 54 -4.65 -8.81 -3.35
CA GLU A 54 -5.44 -9.89 -3.93
C GLU A 54 -5.40 -9.82 -5.47
N PRO A 55 -5.50 -10.96 -6.18
CA PRO A 55 -5.79 -11.02 -7.60
C PRO A 55 -6.94 -10.09 -8.01
N VAL A 56 -6.68 -9.13 -8.89
CA VAL A 56 -7.74 -8.29 -9.47
C VAL A 56 -8.35 -9.05 -10.66
N ASP A 57 -9.67 -9.23 -10.66
CA ASP A 57 -10.43 -9.90 -11.73
C ASP A 57 -9.92 -11.31 -12.11
N GLY A 58 -9.33 -12.03 -11.15
CA GLY A 58 -8.77 -13.37 -11.37
C GLY A 58 -7.42 -13.37 -12.12
N GLY A 59 -6.79 -12.21 -12.28
CA GLY A 59 -5.43 -12.06 -12.80
C GLY A 59 -4.36 -12.32 -11.74
N ASP A 60 -3.14 -11.84 -12.00
CA ASP A 60 -2.05 -11.94 -11.03
C ASP A 60 -2.21 -10.91 -9.89
N PRO A 61 -1.78 -11.23 -8.66
CA PRO A 61 -1.60 -10.26 -7.59
C PRO A 61 -0.78 -9.05 -8.06
N TRP A 62 -1.28 -7.84 -7.83
CA TRP A 62 -0.43 -6.65 -8.02
C TRP A 62 0.59 -6.60 -6.89
N ILE A 63 1.87 -6.55 -7.27
CA ILE A 63 3.03 -6.57 -6.38
C ILE A 63 3.73 -5.22 -6.44
N VAL A 64 4.11 -4.70 -5.28
CA VAL A 64 4.99 -3.54 -5.13
C VAL A 64 6.10 -3.86 -4.13
N GLU A 65 7.28 -3.28 -4.36
CA GLU A 65 8.46 -3.48 -3.52
C GLU A 65 9.07 -2.14 -3.15
N TYR A 66 9.46 -2.02 -1.88
CA TYR A 66 10.07 -0.82 -1.33
C TYR A 66 11.23 -1.19 -0.41
N GLU A 67 12.20 -0.30 -0.28
CA GLU A 67 13.19 -0.39 0.80
C GLU A 67 12.51 -0.05 2.13
N ALA A 68 12.87 -0.75 3.21
CA ALA A 68 12.42 -0.43 4.56
C ALA A 68 12.72 1.05 4.90
N GLY A 69 11.80 1.71 5.58
CA GLY A 69 11.81 3.15 5.85
C GLY A 69 11.12 3.99 4.76
N THR A 70 10.80 3.42 3.60
CA THR A 70 10.05 4.15 2.55
C THR A 70 8.65 4.52 3.09
N PRO A 71 8.27 5.81 3.06
CA PRO A 71 6.94 6.21 3.50
C PRO A 71 5.88 5.83 2.46
N VAL A 72 4.82 5.16 2.90
CA VAL A 72 3.63 4.84 2.10
C VAL A 72 2.40 5.51 2.71
N VAL A 73 1.39 5.75 1.88
CA VAL A 73 0.15 6.43 2.29
C VAL A 73 -0.94 5.40 2.56
N ARG A 74 -1.29 5.22 3.84
CA ARG A 74 -2.44 4.45 4.29
C ARG A 74 -3.72 5.27 4.24
N LEU A 75 -4.76 4.68 3.70
CA LEU A 75 -6.14 5.15 3.70
C LEU A 75 -6.86 4.54 4.91
N LEU A 76 -7.30 5.37 5.86
CA LEU A 76 -7.92 4.91 7.12
C LEU A 76 -9.44 4.78 7.04
N GLY A 77 -10.08 5.43 6.07
CA GLY A 77 -11.52 5.38 5.90
C GLY A 77 -12.06 6.53 5.07
N VAL A 78 -13.35 6.44 4.77
CA VAL A 78 -14.14 7.44 4.05
C VAL A 78 -14.91 8.27 5.06
N CYS A 79 -14.78 9.59 5.03
CA CYS A 79 -15.75 10.47 5.67
C CYS A 79 -16.89 10.76 4.70
N GLU A 80 -18.14 10.62 5.15
CA GLU A 80 -19.29 11.21 4.47
C GLU A 80 -19.09 12.73 4.46
N ALA A 81 -19.07 13.33 3.26
CA ALA A 81 -19.11 14.77 3.18
C ALA A 81 -20.52 15.19 3.65
N ALA A 82 -20.61 15.90 4.77
CA ALA A 82 -21.86 16.55 5.16
C ALA A 82 -22.41 17.31 3.93
N SER A 83 -23.62 16.94 3.53
CA SER A 83 -24.30 17.45 2.33
C SER A 83 -24.70 18.91 2.45
#